data_AF-A0A960ZQJ6-F1
#
_entry.id   AF-A0A960ZQJ6-F1
#
_cell.length_a   1.000
_cell.length_b   1.000
_cell.length_c   1.000
_cell.angle_alpha   90.00
_cell.angle_beta   90.00
_cell.angle_gamma   90.00
#
_symmetry.space_group_name_H-M   'P 1'
#
loop_
_entity.id
_entity.type
_entity.pdbx_description
1 polymer ?
#
loop_
_entity_poly.entity_id
_entity_poly.type
_entity_poly.pdbx_seq_one_letter_code
_entity_poly.pdbx_strand_id
1 'polypeptide(L)'
;MAARAINPRIFHIAVATALCFRSGFAEESPSSLPPLAAKYCGACHLVPTPSAMTRRHWTQVFGFMSVWIREKGLPFEQNEYNHLLGDYLAASPEEFSPIVDDLAPPGLSFEVLSLGDLPSSERPVITYLAPFKKGDDRAGLLVCDDRVGRVGRLFKSEGGWKEEPLFAVPAPSCAVTLDYDGDGREDLAVSSLGVIYPTDQLLGSLSLLRNLGDGQYETNTLLEGCARISDVDPADFNGDGKPDLLVVQFGWRTTGGLLWLEQVSPESFVSHEIARVHGPLQAEVLDYDGDGQQDFVVLFS
;
A
#
# COMPACT_ATOMS: atom_id res chain seq x y z
N MET A 1 37.73 0.57 36.87
CA MET A 1 36.85 1.42 37.70
C MET A 1 36.87 2.83 37.13
N ALA A 2 35.85 3.19 36.36
CA ALA A 2 35.23 4.51 36.32
C ALA A 2 34.10 4.41 35.29
N ALA A 3 32.88 4.59 35.79
CA ALA A 3 31.65 4.46 35.04
C ALA A 3 31.23 5.79 34.42
N ARG A 4 30.40 5.67 33.37
CA ARG A 4 29.39 6.63 32.86
C ARG A 4 29.87 7.95 32.23
N ALA A 5 29.48 8.11 30.97
CA ALA A 5 28.41 9.04 30.63
C ALA A 5 27.64 8.50 29.41
N ILE A 6 26.40 8.03 29.66
CA ILE A 6 25.39 7.77 28.63
C ILE A 6 24.86 9.15 28.24
N ASN A 7 24.96 9.49 26.95
CA ASN A 7 24.40 10.71 26.41
C ASN A 7 23.11 10.33 25.66
N PRO A 8 21.91 10.67 26.16
CA PRO A 8 20.67 10.40 25.47
C PRO A 8 20.46 11.55 24.49
N ARG A 9 20.71 11.34 23.20
CA ARG A 9 20.41 12.38 22.20
C ARG A 9 19.71 11.81 20.97
N ILE A 10 18.39 11.98 21.04
CA ILE A 10 17.53 12.54 20.00
C ILE A 10 17.37 11.64 18.77
N PHE A 11 16.23 10.94 18.76
CA PHE A 11 15.60 10.43 17.53
C PHE A 11 15.54 11.57 16.50
N HIS A 12 16.28 11.43 15.41
CA HIS A 12 16.09 12.24 14.23
C HIS A 12 15.20 11.45 13.27
N ILE A 13 13.89 11.69 13.33
CA ILE A 13 12.97 11.28 12.26
C ILE A 13 13.32 12.14 11.04
N ALA A 14 14.01 11.56 10.06
CA ALA A 14 14.20 12.18 8.76
C ALA A 14 13.00 11.81 7.88
N VAL A 15 12.01 12.70 7.80
CA VAL A 15 10.97 12.62 6.76
C VAL A 15 11.61 13.07 5.45
N ALA A 16 12.09 12.13 4.65
CA ALA A 16 12.56 12.41 3.29
C ALA A 16 11.35 12.50 2.36
N THR A 17 10.78 13.69 2.22
CA THR A 17 9.80 13.96 1.16
C THR A 17 10.56 14.03 -0.17
N ALA A 18 10.60 12.93 -0.92
CA ALA A 18 11.06 12.95 -2.30
C ALA A 18 10.01 13.66 -3.18
N LEU A 19 10.06 15.00 -3.17
CA LEU A 19 9.32 15.82 -4.14
C LEU A 19 10.00 15.66 -5.50
N CYS A 20 9.56 14.67 -6.27
CA CYS A 20 9.78 14.63 -7.71
C CYS A 20 9.05 15.81 -8.36
N PHE A 21 9.62 17.01 -8.29
CA PHE A 21 9.21 18.13 -9.12
C PHE A 21 9.61 17.84 -10.57
N ARG A 22 8.77 17.13 -11.32
CA ARG A 22 8.62 17.48 -12.73
C ARG A 22 7.93 18.84 -12.73
N SER A 23 8.64 19.85 -13.20
CA SER A 23 8.12 21.18 -13.51
C SER A 23 7.09 21.06 -14.65
N GLY A 24 5.89 20.60 -14.29
CA GLY A 24 4.67 20.67 -15.08
C GLY A 24 3.65 21.57 -14.41
N PHE A 25 4.11 22.55 -13.60
CA PHE A 25 3.22 23.62 -13.17
C PHE A 25 2.83 24.39 -14.43
N ALA A 26 1.53 24.36 -14.76
CA ALA A 26 0.94 25.50 -15.42
C ALA A 26 1.36 26.75 -14.63
N GLU A 27 2.02 27.70 -15.29
CA GLU A 27 2.35 29.01 -14.76
C GLU A 27 1.05 29.79 -14.50
N GLU A 28 0.29 29.41 -13.48
CA GLU A 28 -0.83 30.20 -13.01
C GLU A 28 -0.41 30.93 -11.73
N SER A 29 -0.20 32.24 -11.86
CA SER A 29 0.12 33.13 -10.75
C SER A 29 -1.00 33.11 -9.69
N PRO A 30 -0.70 33.33 -8.39
CA PRO A 30 -1.69 33.37 -7.30
C PRO A 30 -2.89 34.31 -7.51
N SER A 31 -2.80 35.27 -8.46
CA SER A 31 -3.89 36.17 -8.83
C SER A 31 -4.98 35.57 -9.71
N SER A 32 -4.91 34.28 -10.09
CA SER A 32 -5.99 33.58 -10.82
C SER A 32 -6.97 32.83 -9.90
N LEU A 33 -6.72 32.79 -8.58
CA LEU A 33 -7.56 32.04 -7.65
C LEU A 33 -8.83 32.81 -7.26
N PRO A 34 -10.00 32.15 -7.24
CA PRO A 34 -11.24 32.78 -6.78
C PRO A 34 -11.11 33.32 -5.34
N PRO A 35 -11.68 34.50 -5.01
CA PRO A 35 -11.49 35.14 -3.70
C PRO A 35 -11.88 34.28 -2.50
N LEU A 36 -12.89 33.42 -2.65
CA LEU A 36 -13.38 32.53 -1.59
C LEU A 36 -12.57 31.22 -1.48
N ALA A 37 -11.66 30.93 -2.41
CA ALA A 37 -10.92 29.66 -2.47
C ALA A 37 -10.02 29.47 -1.23
N ALA A 38 -9.35 30.53 -0.77
CA ALA A 38 -8.52 30.46 0.44
C ALA A 38 -9.35 30.16 1.70
N LYS A 39 -10.58 30.68 1.79
CA LYS A 39 -11.48 30.47 2.93
C LYS A 39 -11.96 29.01 3.01
N TYR A 40 -12.35 28.42 1.88
CA TYR A 40 -13.01 27.11 1.87
C TYR A 40 -12.09 25.94 1.52
N CYS A 41 -11.10 26.13 0.65
CA CYS A 41 -10.12 25.09 0.30
C CYS A 41 -8.89 25.16 1.21
N GLY A 42 -8.42 26.37 1.51
CA GLY A 42 -7.18 26.64 2.26
C GLY A 42 -7.22 26.22 3.73
N ALA A 43 -8.39 25.87 4.26
CA ALA A 43 -8.54 25.42 5.64
C ALA A 43 -8.02 24.00 5.89
N CYS A 44 -7.92 23.16 4.84
CA CYS A 44 -7.54 21.75 4.95
C CYS A 44 -6.25 21.41 4.19
N HIS A 45 -6.02 22.04 3.04
CA HIS A 45 -4.89 21.76 2.15
C HIS A 45 -4.52 23.01 1.35
N LEU A 46 -3.46 22.92 0.54
CA LEU A 46 -3.10 23.99 -0.39
C LEU A 46 -4.23 24.25 -1.39
N VAL A 47 -4.52 25.51 -1.67
CA VAL A 47 -5.62 25.91 -2.55
C VAL A 47 -5.33 25.45 -3.98
N PRO A 48 -6.13 24.54 -4.56
CA PRO A 48 -5.94 24.07 -5.93
C PRO A 48 -6.43 25.12 -6.93
N THR A 49 -5.78 25.23 -8.09
CA THR A 49 -6.26 26.10 -9.18
C THR A 49 -7.49 25.49 -9.86
N PRO A 50 -8.41 26.32 -10.42
CA PRO A 50 -9.53 25.79 -11.21
C PRO A 50 -9.08 24.90 -12.37
N SER A 51 -7.96 25.19 -13.00
CA SER A 51 -7.40 24.38 -14.10
C SER A 51 -6.93 22.98 -13.70
N ALA A 52 -6.83 22.66 -12.40
CA ALA A 52 -6.37 21.37 -11.93
C ALA A 52 -7.35 20.21 -12.20
N MET A 53 -8.63 20.49 -12.48
CA MET A 53 -9.65 19.49 -12.78
C MET A 53 -10.65 20.01 -13.82
N THR A 54 -11.38 19.10 -14.46
CA THR A 54 -12.48 19.50 -15.36
C THR A 54 -13.73 19.94 -14.58
N ARG A 55 -14.62 20.70 -15.22
CA ARG A 55 -15.91 21.14 -14.63
C ARG A 55 -16.71 20.00 -13.99
N ARG A 56 -16.74 18.83 -14.66
CA ARG A 56 -17.42 17.63 -14.15
C ARG A 56 -16.83 17.18 -12.82
N HIS A 57 -15.51 17.11 -12.71
CA HIS A 57 -14.84 16.63 -11.51
C HIS A 57 -14.93 17.65 -10.37
N TRP A 58 -14.84 18.95 -10.66
CA TRP A 58 -15.06 19.98 -9.64
C TRP A 58 -16.45 19.91 -9.01
N THR A 59 -17.50 19.68 -9.79
CA THR A 59 -18.86 19.48 -9.24
C THR A 59 -18.90 18.33 -8.22
N GLN A 60 -18.20 17.22 -8.50
CA GLN A 60 -18.12 16.08 -7.58
C GLN A 60 -17.31 16.39 -6.34
N VAL A 61 -16.12 17.01 -6.51
CA VAL A 61 -15.21 17.37 -5.43
C VAL A 61 -15.86 18.36 -4.48
N PHE A 62 -16.51 19.42 -4.98
CA PHE A 62 -17.26 20.36 -4.13
C PHE A 62 -18.40 19.68 -3.36
N GLY A 63 -19.03 18.65 -3.96
CA GLY A 63 -20.00 17.81 -3.27
C GLY A 63 -19.38 17.16 -2.03
N PHE A 64 -18.27 16.43 -2.19
CA PHE A 64 -17.57 15.77 -1.09
C PHE A 64 -17.01 16.78 -0.07
N MET A 65 -16.34 17.83 -0.55
CA MET A 65 -15.77 18.88 0.31
C MET A 65 -16.82 19.51 1.23
N SER A 66 -18.05 19.74 0.75
CA SER A 66 -19.11 20.31 1.59
C SER A 66 -19.46 19.42 2.78
N VAL A 67 -19.40 18.10 2.61
CA VAL A 67 -19.60 17.12 3.70
C VAL A 67 -18.46 17.22 4.70
N TRP A 68 -17.22 17.20 4.21
CA TRP A 68 -16.03 17.23 5.07
C TRP A 68 -15.88 18.52 5.88
N ILE A 69 -16.13 19.68 5.27
CA ILE A 69 -16.08 20.97 5.96
C ILE A 69 -17.08 20.97 7.13
N ARG A 70 -18.28 20.41 6.92
CA ARG A 70 -19.31 20.29 7.97
C ARG A 70 -18.93 19.28 9.04
N GLU A 71 -18.43 18.10 8.68
CA GLU A 71 -17.99 17.07 9.63
C GLU A 71 -16.83 17.56 10.52
N LYS A 72 -15.93 18.38 9.97
CA LYS A 72 -14.83 19.00 10.72
C LYS A 72 -15.26 20.23 11.54
N GLY A 73 -16.54 20.63 11.47
CA GLY A 73 -17.06 21.80 12.18
C GLY A 73 -16.47 23.12 11.70
N LEU A 74 -15.97 23.18 10.47
CA LEU A 74 -15.41 24.40 9.89
C LEU A 74 -16.54 25.37 9.45
N PRO A 75 -16.30 26.69 9.44
CA PRO A 75 -17.30 27.67 9.01
C PRO A 75 -17.80 27.38 7.59
N PHE A 76 -19.12 27.28 7.43
CA PHE A 76 -19.76 26.96 6.15
C PHE A 76 -20.98 27.86 5.89
N GLU A 77 -20.93 28.71 4.86
CA GLU A 77 -22.07 29.49 4.37
C GLU A 77 -22.43 29.01 2.95
N GLN A 78 -23.68 28.63 2.74
CA GLN A 78 -24.09 27.91 1.53
C GLN A 78 -24.03 28.77 0.27
N ASN A 79 -24.37 30.07 0.35
CA ASN A 79 -24.40 30.95 -0.81
C ASN A 79 -22.99 31.30 -1.29
N GLU A 80 -22.08 31.58 -0.36
CA GLU A 80 -20.66 31.78 -0.64
C GLU A 80 -20.05 30.52 -1.25
N TYR A 81 -20.35 29.35 -0.68
CA TYR A 81 -19.85 28.08 -1.20
C TYR A 81 -20.35 27.78 -2.62
N ASN A 82 -21.62 28.09 -2.91
CA ASN A 82 -22.19 27.97 -4.25
C ASN A 82 -21.55 28.97 -5.23
N HIS A 83 -21.25 30.19 -4.77
CA HIS A 83 -20.56 31.19 -5.59
C HIS A 83 -19.15 30.74 -5.94
N LEU A 84 -18.40 30.23 -4.96
CA LEU A 84 -17.08 29.65 -5.17
C LEU A 84 -17.11 28.49 -6.18
N LEU A 85 -18.10 27.58 -6.09
CA LEU A 85 -18.28 26.53 -7.09
C LEU A 85 -18.51 27.12 -8.47
N GLY A 86 -19.35 28.15 -8.60
CA GLY A 86 -19.56 28.87 -9.85
C GLY A 86 -18.27 29.41 -10.46
N ASP A 87 -17.43 30.06 -9.65
CA ASP A 87 -16.14 30.60 -10.08
C ASP A 87 -15.19 29.49 -10.56
N TYR A 88 -15.09 28.38 -9.82
CA TYR A 88 -14.28 27.23 -10.22
C TYR A 88 -14.79 26.64 -11.54
N LEU A 89 -16.09 26.41 -11.69
CA LEU A 89 -16.66 25.84 -12.91
C LEU A 89 -16.45 26.78 -14.12
N ALA A 90 -16.56 28.09 -13.93
CA ALA A 90 -16.34 29.07 -14.99
C ALA A 90 -14.87 29.10 -15.47
N ALA A 91 -13.92 28.93 -14.54
CA ALA A 91 -12.49 28.94 -14.82
C ALA A 91 -11.89 27.56 -15.16
N SER A 92 -12.69 26.49 -15.12
CA SER A 92 -12.22 25.12 -15.37
C SER A 92 -12.46 24.67 -16.82
N PRO A 93 -11.55 23.86 -17.39
CA PRO A 93 -11.75 23.27 -18.70
C PRO A 93 -12.91 22.26 -18.69
N GLU A 94 -13.55 22.07 -19.84
CA GLU A 94 -14.53 20.98 -20.03
C GLU A 94 -13.83 19.62 -20.08
N GLU A 95 -12.70 19.57 -20.78
CA GLU A 95 -11.85 18.40 -20.97
C GLU A 95 -10.38 18.83 -20.93
N PHE A 96 -9.49 17.94 -20.48
CA PHE A 96 -8.06 18.20 -20.57
C PHE A 96 -7.59 18.00 -22.00
N SER A 97 -6.60 18.80 -22.42
CA SER A 97 -5.85 18.48 -23.62
C SER A 97 -5.23 17.09 -23.46
N PRO A 98 -5.32 16.22 -24.49
CA PRO A 98 -4.68 14.93 -24.42
C PRO A 98 -3.19 15.12 -24.19
N ILE A 99 -2.61 14.32 -23.30
CA ILE A 99 -1.16 14.24 -23.15
C ILE A 99 -0.64 13.73 -24.49
N VAL A 100 0.14 14.54 -25.18
CA VAL A 100 0.77 14.14 -26.43
C VAL A 100 1.80 13.08 -26.07
N ASP A 101 1.61 11.85 -26.56
CA ASP A 101 2.59 10.79 -26.43
C ASP A 101 3.69 10.99 -27.49
N ASP A 102 4.58 11.94 -27.20
CA ASP A 102 5.75 12.28 -28.02
C ASP A 102 7.00 11.52 -27.62
N LEU A 103 6.84 10.47 -26.80
CA LEU A 103 7.93 9.62 -26.38
C LEU A 103 8.45 8.84 -27.59
N ALA A 104 9.75 8.95 -27.85
CA ALA A 104 10.41 8.06 -28.80
C ALA A 104 10.13 6.60 -28.38
N PRO A 105 9.88 5.69 -29.35
CA PRO A 105 9.63 4.29 -29.01
C PRO A 105 10.80 3.75 -28.17
N PRO A 106 10.52 3.07 -27.04
CA PRO A 106 11.59 2.57 -26.19
C PRO A 106 12.49 1.63 -27.01
N GLY A 107 13.80 1.68 -26.76
CA GLY A 107 14.76 0.74 -27.36
C GLY A 107 14.61 -0.71 -26.87
N LEU A 108 13.54 -1.01 -26.14
CA LEU A 108 13.20 -2.31 -25.58
C LEU A 108 11.96 -2.84 -26.31
N SER A 109 12.04 -4.08 -26.81
CA SER A 109 10.89 -4.81 -27.33
C SER A 109 10.31 -5.69 -26.22
N PHE A 110 9.01 -5.61 -25.99
CA PHE A 110 8.29 -6.46 -25.05
C PHE A 110 7.44 -7.48 -25.80
N GLU A 111 7.49 -8.74 -25.35
CA GLU A 111 6.53 -9.76 -25.76
C GLU A 111 5.39 -9.80 -24.74
N VAL A 112 4.15 -9.67 -25.23
CA VAL A 112 2.98 -9.77 -24.36
C VAL A 112 2.62 -11.25 -24.22
N LEU A 113 2.68 -11.74 -22.98
CA LEU A 113 2.24 -13.07 -22.62
C LEU A 113 0.92 -13.00 -21.87
N SER A 114 -0.06 -13.80 -22.29
CA SER A 114 -1.33 -13.99 -21.58
C SER A 114 -1.22 -15.23 -20.71
N LEU A 115 -1.25 -15.06 -19.39
CA LEU A 115 -1.06 -16.12 -18.41
C LEU A 115 -2.33 -16.30 -17.56
N GLY A 116 -2.58 -17.54 -17.12
CA GLY A 116 -3.64 -17.90 -16.18
C GLY A 116 -4.86 -18.60 -16.80
N ASP A 117 -5.64 -19.26 -15.95
CA ASP A 117 -6.94 -19.80 -16.34
C ASP A 117 -7.92 -18.62 -16.41
N LEU A 118 -8.40 -18.29 -17.61
CA LEU A 118 -9.41 -17.23 -17.81
C LEU A 118 -10.81 -17.84 -17.97
N PRO A 119 -11.57 -18.17 -16.91
CA PRO A 119 -12.94 -18.63 -17.06
C PRO A 119 -14.00 -17.53 -16.95
N SER A 120 -13.67 -16.23 -17.03
CA SER A 120 -14.72 -15.20 -17.00
C SER A 120 -14.42 -14.01 -17.93
N SER A 121 -15.48 -13.34 -18.38
CA SER A 121 -15.43 -12.10 -19.15
C SER A 121 -14.85 -10.90 -18.38
N GLU A 122 -14.36 -11.11 -17.16
CA GLU A 122 -13.93 -10.05 -16.25
C GLU A 122 -12.41 -10.08 -16.05
N ARG A 123 -11.80 -8.89 -16.07
CA ARG A 123 -10.35 -8.75 -15.86
C ARG A 123 -9.98 -9.07 -14.41
N PRO A 124 -8.82 -9.71 -14.17
CA PRO A 124 -8.33 -9.93 -12.82
C PRO A 124 -8.10 -8.59 -12.10
N VAL A 125 -8.17 -8.62 -10.77
CA VAL A 125 -7.87 -7.47 -9.92
C VAL A 125 -6.61 -7.83 -9.14
N ILE A 126 -5.49 -7.72 -9.85
CA ILE A 126 -4.18 -8.05 -9.29
C ILE A 126 -3.76 -6.95 -8.33
N THR A 127 -3.63 -7.31 -7.06
CA THR A 127 -3.26 -6.41 -5.96
C THR A 127 -1.78 -6.50 -5.62
N TYR A 128 -1.15 -7.65 -5.87
CA TYR A 128 0.25 -7.89 -5.56
C TYR A 128 0.88 -8.94 -6.48
N LEU A 129 2.16 -8.73 -6.80
CA LEU A 129 3.01 -9.63 -7.56
C LEU A 129 4.39 -9.68 -6.91
N ALA A 130 4.89 -10.88 -6.66
CA ALA A 130 6.25 -11.09 -6.18
C ALA A 130 6.92 -12.27 -6.90
N PRO A 131 8.26 -12.25 -7.07
CA PRO A 131 8.98 -13.43 -7.51
C PRO A 131 8.82 -14.57 -6.50
N PHE A 132 8.80 -15.80 -7.00
CA PHE A 132 8.69 -17.03 -6.19
C PHE A 132 9.55 -18.14 -6.79
N LYS A 133 10.14 -18.99 -5.94
CA LYS A 133 10.92 -20.14 -6.40
C LYS A 133 10.20 -21.44 -6.05
N LYS A 134 9.99 -22.30 -7.06
CA LYS A 134 9.52 -23.67 -6.85
C LYS A 134 10.71 -24.64 -6.86
N GLY A 135 11.27 -24.94 -5.69
CA GLY A 135 12.42 -25.83 -5.56
C GLY A 135 13.66 -25.28 -6.31
N ASP A 136 14.45 -26.17 -6.90
CA ASP A 136 15.84 -25.87 -7.28
C ASP A 136 16.09 -24.87 -8.42
N ASP A 137 15.13 -24.43 -9.25
CA ASP A 137 15.45 -23.36 -10.25
C ASP A 137 14.29 -22.78 -11.09
N ARG A 138 13.03 -23.01 -10.73
CA ARG A 138 11.92 -22.51 -11.56
C ARG A 138 11.39 -21.19 -11.02
N ALA A 139 11.89 -20.10 -11.60
CA ALA A 139 11.34 -18.77 -11.42
C ALA A 139 9.84 -18.76 -11.74
N GLY A 140 9.07 -18.27 -10.78
CA GLY A 140 7.64 -18.05 -10.88
C GLY A 140 7.25 -16.72 -10.24
N LEU A 141 5.94 -16.47 -10.21
CA LEU A 141 5.35 -15.31 -9.57
C LEU A 141 4.28 -15.77 -8.59
N LEU A 142 4.27 -15.20 -7.39
CA LEU A 142 3.08 -15.16 -6.54
C LEU A 142 2.17 -14.05 -7.06
N VAL A 143 0.88 -14.33 -7.04
CA VAL A 143 -0.16 -13.44 -7.56
C VAL A 143 -1.30 -13.37 -6.56
N CYS A 144 -1.56 -12.17 -6.06
CA CYS A 144 -2.76 -11.88 -5.27
C CYS A 144 -3.82 -11.32 -6.21
N ASP A 145 -4.98 -11.98 -6.29
CA ASP A 145 -6.11 -11.54 -7.11
C ASP A 145 -7.38 -11.40 -6.24
N ASP A 146 -7.82 -10.16 -6.04
CA ASP A 146 -9.06 -9.85 -5.31
C ASP A 146 -10.30 -10.27 -6.08
N ARG A 147 -10.24 -10.33 -7.42
CA ARG A 147 -11.42 -10.69 -8.25
C ARG A 147 -11.94 -12.07 -7.89
N VAL A 148 -11.02 -13.01 -7.70
CA VAL A 148 -11.31 -14.40 -7.32
C VAL A 148 -11.07 -14.66 -5.83
N GLY A 149 -10.50 -13.70 -5.10
CA GLY A 149 -10.20 -13.82 -3.67
C GLY A 149 -9.19 -14.92 -3.37
N ARG A 150 -8.02 -14.88 -4.02
CA ARG A 150 -6.98 -15.90 -3.78
C ARG A 150 -5.56 -15.40 -4.01
N VAL A 151 -4.63 -16.09 -3.38
CA VAL A 151 -3.22 -16.14 -3.78
C VAL A 151 -3.02 -17.35 -4.66
N GLY A 152 -2.41 -17.14 -5.83
CA GLY A 152 -1.97 -18.17 -6.75
C GLY A 152 -0.48 -18.05 -7.05
N ARG A 153 0.07 -19.07 -7.70
CA ARG A 153 1.41 -19.00 -8.29
C ARG A 153 1.37 -19.28 -9.78
N LEU A 154 2.16 -18.51 -10.52
CA LEU A 154 2.45 -18.71 -11.93
C LEU A 154 3.87 -19.25 -12.07
N PHE A 155 4.07 -20.34 -12.81
CA PHE A 155 5.41 -20.88 -13.03
C PHE A 155 5.51 -21.60 -14.39
N LYS A 156 6.75 -21.68 -14.91
CA LYS A 156 7.01 -22.35 -16.19
C LYS A 156 7.22 -23.86 -16.01
N SER A 157 6.64 -24.66 -16.89
CA SER A 157 6.80 -26.11 -16.98
C SER A 157 7.10 -26.53 -18.42
N GLU A 158 7.38 -27.81 -18.67
CA GLU A 158 7.64 -28.34 -20.03
C GLU A 158 6.48 -28.05 -21.01
N GLY A 159 5.25 -27.88 -20.50
CA GLY A 159 4.06 -27.52 -21.28
C GLY A 159 3.76 -26.02 -21.35
N GLY A 160 4.69 -25.16 -20.92
CA GLY A 160 4.49 -23.71 -20.82
C GLY A 160 4.13 -23.25 -19.41
N TRP A 161 3.57 -22.05 -19.32
CA TRP A 161 3.14 -21.44 -18.05
C TRP A 161 1.94 -22.18 -17.46
N LYS A 162 1.96 -22.36 -16.15
CA LYS A 162 0.87 -22.94 -15.36
C LYS A 162 0.53 -22.00 -14.22
N GLU A 163 -0.76 -21.94 -13.91
CA GLU A 163 -1.28 -21.30 -12.70
C GLU A 163 -1.72 -22.39 -11.72
N GLU A 164 -1.34 -22.25 -10.45
CA GLU A 164 -1.82 -23.11 -9.37
C GLU A 164 -2.37 -22.21 -8.24
N PRO A 165 -3.63 -22.41 -7.80
CA PRO A 165 -4.14 -21.72 -6.62
C PRO A 165 -3.40 -22.23 -5.37
N LEU A 166 -3.05 -21.33 -4.46
CA LEU A 166 -2.35 -21.66 -3.21
C LEU A 166 -3.24 -21.46 -1.99
N PHE A 167 -3.95 -20.35 -1.94
CA PHE A 167 -4.71 -19.96 -0.75
C PHE A 167 -5.91 -19.10 -1.11
N ALA A 168 -7.07 -19.39 -0.51
CA ALA A 168 -8.27 -18.59 -0.69
C ALA A 168 -8.41 -17.60 0.47
N VAL A 169 -8.45 -16.30 0.15
CA VAL A 169 -8.57 -15.22 1.12
C VAL A 169 -9.14 -13.98 0.40
N PRO A 170 -10.10 -13.24 0.97
CA PRO A 170 -10.64 -12.04 0.34
C PRO A 170 -9.58 -10.94 0.30
N ALA A 171 -9.60 -10.08 -0.73
CA ALA A 171 -8.71 -8.91 -0.86
C ALA A 171 -7.26 -9.17 -0.41
N PRO A 172 -6.59 -10.21 -0.93
CA PRO A 172 -5.19 -10.45 -0.62
C PRO A 172 -4.38 -9.22 -1.05
N SER A 173 -3.46 -8.75 -0.23
CA SER A 173 -2.71 -7.50 -0.47
C SER A 173 -1.21 -7.71 -0.59
N CYS A 174 -0.68 -8.75 0.03
CA CYS A 174 0.72 -9.10 -0.03
C CYS A 174 0.87 -10.61 0.20
N ALA A 175 1.86 -11.21 -0.46
CA ALA A 175 2.25 -12.61 -0.26
C ALA A 175 3.78 -12.70 -0.37
N VAL A 176 4.44 -12.92 0.75
CA VAL A 176 5.91 -12.95 0.87
C VAL A 176 6.41 -14.31 1.29
N THR A 177 7.58 -14.69 0.79
CA THR A 177 8.25 -15.94 1.12
C THR A 177 9.17 -15.77 2.33
N LEU A 178 9.19 -16.76 3.21
CA LEU A 178 10.12 -16.87 4.34
C LEU A 178 10.32 -18.35 4.72
N ASP A 179 11.39 -18.68 5.42
CA ASP A 179 11.57 -20.01 6.04
C ASP A 179 11.33 -19.84 7.55
N TYR A 180 10.07 -19.95 7.99
CA TYR A 180 9.71 -19.58 9.36
C TYR A 180 10.02 -20.67 10.38
N ASP A 181 10.12 -21.93 9.95
CA ASP A 181 10.38 -23.06 10.84
C ASP A 181 11.80 -23.62 10.72
N GLY A 182 12.61 -23.08 9.80
CA GLY A 182 14.01 -23.44 9.60
C GLY A 182 14.18 -24.78 8.88
N ASP A 183 13.16 -25.27 8.18
CA ASP A 183 13.21 -26.53 7.45
C ASP A 183 13.83 -26.41 6.05
N GLY A 184 14.13 -25.18 5.61
CA GLY A 184 14.75 -24.85 4.33
C GLY A 184 13.76 -24.79 3.16
N ARG A 185 12.45 -24.88 3.40
CA ARG A 185 11.41 -24.66 2.40
C ARG A 185 10.89 -23.23 2.48
N GLU A 186 10.56 -22.66 1.32
CA GLU A 186 9.90 -21.36 1.26
C GLU A 186 8.42 -21.53 1.68
N ASP A 187 8.10 -21.07 2.88
CA ASP A 187 6.77 -20.83 3.41
C ASP A 187 6.23 -19.48 2.91
N LEU A 188 4.97 -19.16 3.21
CA LEU A 188 4.35 -17.90 2.81
C LEU A 188 3.66 -17.19 3.96
N ALA A 189 3.88 -15.88 4.09
CA ALA A 189 2.99 -15.01 4.85
C ALA A 189 2.08 -14.27 3.86
N VAL A 190 0.76 -14.36 4.08
CA VAL A 190 -0.27 -13.77 3.23
C VAL A 190 -1.12 -12.80 4.03
N SER A 191 -1.13 -11.55 3.60
CA SER A 191 -1.97 -10.51 4.19
C SER A 191 -3.25 -10.28 3.41
N SER A 192 -4.28 -9.84 4.13
CA SER A 192 -5.57 -9.48 3.59
C SER A 192 -6.03 -8.13 4.12
N LEU A 193 -6.61 -7.33 3.21
CA LEU A 193 -7.34 -6.11 3.56
C LEU A 193 -8.75 -6.42 4.08
N GLY A 194 -9.24 -7.66 3.91
CA GLY A 194 -10.62 -8.08 4.10
C GLY A 194 -11.57 -7.59 3.00
N VAL A 195 -11.48 -6.31 2.65
CA VAL A 195 -12.16 -5.69 1.51
C VAL A 195 -11.23 -4.69 0.81
N ILE A 196 -11.30 -4.62 -0.52
CA ILE A 196 -10.42 -3.76 -1.31
C ILE A 196 -10.73 -2.26 -1.13
N TYR A 197 -11.98 -1.92 -0.84
CA TYR A 197 -12.39 -0.53 -0.62
C TYR A 197 -11.97 -0.02 0.77
N PRO A 198 -11.56 1.26 0.89
CA PRO A 198 -11.22 1.85 2.17
C PRO A 198 -12.35 1.74 3.20
N THR A 199 -12.01 1.23 4.38
CA THR A 199 -12.93 1.06 5.51
C THR A 199 -12.15 1.09 6.81
N ASP A 200 -12.81 1.51 7.90
CA ASP A 200 -12.30 1.35 9.27
C ASP A 200 -12.78 0.03 9.91
N GLN A 201 -13.53 -0.80 9.17
CA GLN A 201 -13.92 -2.13 9.66
C GLN A 201 -12.69 -3.01 9.84
N LEU A 202 -12.67 -3.75 10.95
CA LEU A 202 -11.58 -4.66 11.30
C LEU A 202 -11.80 -6.02 10.62
N LEU A 203 -11.54 -6.07 9.32
CA LEU A 203 -11.68 -7.27 8.49
C LEU A 203 -10.35 -7.81 7.98
N GLY A 204 -9.24 -7.18 8.34
CA GLY A 204 -7.90 -7.61 7.92
C GLY A 204 -7.47 -8.89 8.62
N SER A 205 -6.66 -9.67 7.94
CA SER A 205 -6.07 -10.90 8.47
C SER A 205 -4.67 -11.14 7.92
N LEU A 206 -3.88 -11.89 8.69
CA LEU A 206 -2.56 -12.39 8.30
C LEU A 206 -2.53 -13.90 8.51
N SER A 207 -2.26 -14.64 7.44
CA SER A 207 -2.13 -16.09 7.48
C SER A 207 -0.70 -16.50 7.12
N LEU A 208 -0.18 -17.49 7.85
CA LEU A 208 1.09 -18.15 7.59
C LEU A 208 0.81 -19.52 6.98
N LEU A 209 1.44 -19.82 5.85
CA LEU A 209 1.28 -21.05 5.10
C LEU A 209 2.60 -21.79 5.09
N ARG A 210 2.68 -22.83 5.91
CA ARG A 210 3.81 -23.74 5.99
C ARG A 210 3.85 -24.68 4.81
N ASN A 211 4.95 -24.70 4.09
CA ASN A 211 5.17 -25.55 2.94
C ASN A 211 5.55 -26.96 3.38
N LEU A 212 4.64 -27.92 3.20
CA LEU A 212 4.87 -29.33 3.55
C LEU A 212 5.62 -30.10 2.44
N GLY A 213 5.94 -29.43 1.33
CA GLY A 213 6.43 -30.07 0.11
C GLY A 213 5.31 -30.52 -0.83
N ASP A 214 5.68 -30.88 -2.06
CA ASP A 214 4.77 -31.37 -3.11
C ASP A 214 3.54 -30.47 -3.40
N GLY A 215 3.66 -29.18 -3.08
CA GLY A 215 2.58 -28.20 -3.26
C GLY A 215 1.49 -28.23 -2.20
N GLN A 216 1.71 -28.90 -1.07
CA GLN A 216 0.81 -28.88 0.08
C GLN A 216 1.24 -27.78 1.06
N TYR A 217 0.25 -27.08 1.63
CA TYR A 217 0.48 -26.09 2.67
C TYR A 217 -0.40 -26.36 3.89
N GLU A 218 0.17 -26.24 5.07
CA GLU A 218 -0.56 -26.13 6.34
C GLU A 218 -0.76 -24.64 6.65
N THR A 219 -1.98 -24.24 7.00
CA THR A 219 -2.32 -22.83 7.22
C THR A 219 -2.54 -22.54 8.69
N ASN A 220 -1.92 -21.48 9.19
CA ASN A 220 -2.15 -20.91 10.50
C ASN A 220 -2.54 -19.43 10.37
N THR A 221 -3.53 -18.97 11.12
CA THR A 221 -3.93 -17.55 11.13
C THR A 221 -3.23 -16.85 12.28
N LEU A 222 -2.33 -15.91 11.97
CA LEU A 222 -1.59 -15.14 12.97
C LEU A 222 -2.39 -13.95 13.50
N LEU A 223 -3.12 -13.27 12.61
CA LEU A 223 -3.99 -12.15 12.95
C LEU A 223 -5.32 -12.28 12.23
N GLU A 224 -6.41 -11.94 12.92
CA GLU A 224 -7.76 -11.87 12.36
C GLU A 224 -8.53 -10.75 13.06
N GLY A 225 -9.49 -10.15 12.34
CA GLY A 225 -10.33 -9.10 12.92
C GLY A 225 -9.52 -7.85 13.27
N CYS A 226 -8.51 -7.53 12.46
CA CYS A 226 -7.62 -6.38 12.65
C CYS A 226 -7.81 -5.33 11.55
N ALA A 227 -7.09 -4.22 11.65
CA ALA A 227 -7.08 -3.21 10.60
C ALA A 227 -6.52 -3.81 9.29
N ARG A 228 -6.83 -3.17 8.16
CA ARG A 228 -6.59 -3.73 6.83
C ARG A 228 -5.09 -3.90 6.62
N ILE A 229 -4.59 -5.13 6.51
CA ILE A 229 -3.15 -5.35 6.37
C ILE A 229 -2.79 -5.10 4.91
N SER A 230 -2.03 -4.05 4.63
CA SER A 230 -1.65 -3.67 3.27
C SER A 230 -0.33 -4.29 2.85
N ASP A 231 0.54 -4.58 3.80
CA ASP A 231 1.87 -5.10 3.53
C ASP A 231 2.44 -5.87 4.72
N VAL A 232 3.34 -6.80 4.44
CA VAL A 232 4.07 -7.61 5.43
C VAL A 232 5.48 -7.86 4.93
N ASP A 233 6.47 -7.56 5.76
CA ASP A 233 7.89 -7.75 5.42
C ASP A 233 8.60 -8.60 6.49
N PRO A 234 9.16 -9.78 6.14
CA PRO A 234 9.84 -10.65 7.09
C PRO A 234 11.30 -10.23 7.31
N ALA A 235 11.75 -10.19 8.57
CA ALA A 235 13.14 -9.87 8.91
C ALA A 235 13.50 -10.34 10.33
N ASP A 236 14.79 -10.43 10.66
CA ASP A 236 15.25 -10.67 12.02
C ASP A 236 15.48 -9.32 12.74
N PHE A 237 14.46 -8.81 13.43
CA PHE A 237 14.53 -7.48 14.07
C PHE A 237 15.21 -7.51 15.44
N ASN A 238 15.23 -8.66 16.14
CA ASN A 238 15.84 -8.79 17.47
C ASN A 238 17.21 -9.49 17.45
N GLY A 239 17.67 -9.96 16.29
CA GLY A 239 18.97 -10.61 16.10
C GLY A 239 19.03 -12.03 16.66
N ASP A 240 17.89 -12.71 16.81
CA ASP A 240 17.83 -14.06 17.39
C ASP A 240 17.94 -15.18 16.34
N GLY A 241 18.02 -14.82 15.06
CA GLY A 241 18.15 -15.72 13.92
C GLY A 241 16.84 -16.29 13.42
N LYS A 242 15.68 -15.83 13.92
CA LYS A 242 14.35 -16.24 13.44
C LYS A 242 13.69 -15.09 12.65
N PRO A 243 12.92 -15.40 11.60
CA PRO A 243 12.19 -14.37 10.88
C PRO A 243 10.96 -13.87 11.67
N ASP A 244 11.04 -12.64 12.13
CA ASP A 244 9.89 -11.87 12.58
C ASP A 244 9.11 -11.30 11.40
N LEU A 245 7.95 -10.67 11.67
CA LEU A 245 7.14 -10.00 10.65
C LEU A 245 6.85 -8.54 11.03
N LEU A 246 7.19 -7.60 10.15
CA LEU A 246 6.65 -6.25 10.19
C LEU A 246 5.31 -6.22 9.45
N VAL A 247 4.25 -5.85 10.15
CA VAL A 247 2.87 -5.85 9.62
C VAL A 247 2.38 -4.42 9.50
N VAL A 248 2.08 -4.02 8.27
CA VAL A 248 1.58 -2.69 7.92
C VAL A 248 0.06 -2.72 7.82
N GLN A 249 -0.61 -1.99 8.70
CA GLN A 249 -2.06 -1.93 8.74
C GLN A 249 -2.56 -0.57 8.22
N PHE A 250 -3.05 -0.57 6.98
CA PHE A 250 -3.70 0.60 6.41
C PHE A 250 -4.99 0.95 7.17
N GLY A 251 -5.00 2.16 7.71
CA GLY A 251 -6.16 2.79 8.33
C GLY A 251 -6.79 3.84 7.44
N TRP A 252 -8.12 3.89 7.36
CA TRP A 252 -8.81 4.91 6.55
C TRP A 252 -8.95 6.24 7.30
N ARG A 253 -9.55 6.23 8.49
CA ARG A 253 -9.70 7.45 9.30
C ARG A 253 -9.32 7.25 10.76
N THR A 254 -9.64 6.08 11.32
CA THR A 254 -9.58 5.85 12.78
C THR A 254 -8.84 4.59 13.17
N THR A 255 -8.64 3.66 12.23
CA THR A 255 -7.85 2.43 12.44
C THR A 255 -6.45 2.56 11.84
N GLY A 256 -5.74 1.44 11.77
CA GLY A 256 -4.39 1.34 11.21
C GLY A 256 -3.30 1.31 12.27
N GLY A 257 -2.10 0.97 11.82
CA GLY A 257 -0.93 0.89 12.67
C GLY A 257 0.21 0.11 12.05
N LEU A 258 1.25 -0.06 12.85
CA LEU A 258 2.41 -0.85 12.56
C LEU A 258 2.60 -1.83 13.71
N LEU A 259 2.68 -3.11 13.39
CA LEU A 259 2.95 -4.17 14.36
C LEU A 259 4.25 -4.86 14.01
N TRP A 260 5.03 -5.20 15.02
CA TRP A 260 6.10 -6.18 14.91
C TRP A 260 5.60 -7.47 15.55
N LEU A 261 5.54 -8.54 14.76
CA LEU A 261 5.27 -9.88 15.27
C LEU A 261 6.60 -10.58 15.47
N GLU A 262 7.05 -10.61 16.72
CA GLU A 262 8.27 -11.30 17.14
C GLU A 262 8.04 -12.80 17.17
N GLN A 263 8.84 -13.56 16.44
CA GLN A 263 8.77 -15.01 16.43
C GLN A 263 9.47 -15.59 17.67
N VAL A 264 8.70 -16.10 18.62
CA VAL A 264 9.28 -16.75 19.81
C VAL A 264 9.60 -18.23 19.57
N SER A 265 8.80 -18.91 18.75
CA SER A 265 9.02 -20.27 18.28
C SER A 265 8.34 -20.48 16.92
N PRO A 266 8.60 -21.59 16.20
CA PRO A 266 7.76 -21.97 15.07
C PRO A 266 6.28 -21.90 15.47
N GLU A 267 5.48 -21.23 14.63
CA GLU A 267 4.03 -21.00 14.80
C GLU A 267 3.60 -20.11 16.00
N SER A 268 4.54 -19.56 16.78
CA SER A 268 4.23 -18.70 17.91
C SER A 268 4.87 -17.32 17.75
N PHE A 269 4.00 -16.30 17.73
CA PHE A 269 4.39 -14.91 17.58
C PHE A 269 3.88 -14.09 18.76
N VAL A 270 4.70 -13.15 19.24
CA VAL A 270 4.31 -12.11 20.19
C VAL A 270 4.13 -10.81 19.41
N SER A 271 2.97 -10.17 19.56
CA SER A 271 2.68 -8.92 18.87
C SER A 271 3.12 -7.72 19.70
N HIS A 272 3.91 -6.84 19.10
CA HIS A 272 4.34 -5.55 19.64
C HIS A 272 3.76 -4.42 18.78
N GLU A 273 2.98 -3.51 19.39
CA GLU A 273 2.49 -2.32 18.69
C GLU A 273 3.63 -1.30 18.58
N ILE A 274 4.07 -1.02 17.35
CA ILE A 274 5.09 0.01 17.07
C ILE A 274 4.43 1.38 17.09
N ALA A 275 3.31 1.51 16.37
CA ALA A 275 2.57 2.76 16.26
C ALA A 275 1.10 2.51 15.94
N ARG A 276 0.23 3.34 16.50
CA ARG A 276 -1.20 3.40 16.16
C ARG A 276 -1.48 4.64 15.32
N VAL A 277 -1.51 4.45 14.00
CA VAL A 277 -1.57 5.53 13.02
C VAL A 277 -2.30 5.06 11.76
N HIS A 278 -3.06 5.95 11.13
CA HIS A 278 -3.76 5.67 9.89
C HIS A 278 -2.88 6.01 8.69
N GLY A 279 -3.19 5.44 7.52
CA GLY A 279 -2.47 5.69 6.27
C GLY A 279 -1.15 4.96 6.02
N PRO A 280 -0.54 4.10 6.87
CA PRO A 280 0.65 3.38 6.43
C PRO A 280 0.27 2.38 5.32
N LEU A 281 1.11 2.25 4.30
CA LEU A 281 0.80 1.51 3.06
C LEU A 281 1.77 0.37 2.79
N GLN A 282 3.07 0.66 2.81
CA GLN A 282 4.14 -0.28 2.45
C GLN A 282 5.33 -0.02 3.36
N ALA A 283 6.07 -1.07 3.69
CA ALA A 283 7.33 -0.97 4.38
C ALA A 283 8.47 -1.56 3.52
N GLU A 284 9.69 -1.11 3.79
CA GLU A 284 10.90 -1.70 3.25
C GLU A 284 11.87 -1.92 4.41
N VAL A 285 12.32 -3.15 4.57
CA VAL A 285 13.27 -3.55 5.61
C VAL A 285 14.68 -3.69 5.04
N LEU A 286 15.64 -3.02 5.68
CA LEU A 286 17.06 -3.09 5.35
C LEU A 286 17.89 -2.54 6.51
N ASP A 287 19.11 -3.02 6.70
CA ASP A 287 20.11 -2.33 7.53
C ASP A 287 20.54 -1.01 6.85
N TYR A 288 19.90 0.11 7.24
CA TYR A 288 20.11 1.41 6.60
C TYR A 288 21.31 2.16 7.18
N ASP A 289 21.68 1.89 8.43
CA ASP A 289 22.80 2.56 9.10
C ASP A 289 24.10 1.73 9.16
N GLY A 290 24.04 0.46 8.79
CA GLY A 290 25.17 -0.46 8.68
C GLY A 290 25.60 -1.08 10.01
N ASP A 291 24.74 -1.10 11.03
CA ASP A 291 25.05 -1.65 12.35
C ASP A 291 24.80 -3.18 12.48
N GLY A 292 24.21 -3.78 11.44
CA GLY A 292 23.88 -5.19 11.36
C GLY A 292 22.51 -5.58 11.93
N GLN A 293 21.72 -4.61 12.42
CA GLN A 293 20.32 -4.78 12.79
C GLN A 293 19.43 -4.35 11.62
N GLN A 294 18.24 -4.94 11.51
CA GLN A 294 17.29 -4.56 10.47
C GLN A 294 16.57 -3.26 10.84
N ASP A 295 16.67 -2.24 9.99
CA ASP A 295 15.85 -1.04 10.05
C ASP A 295 14.67 -1.14 9.09
N PHE A 296 13.69 -0.24 9.21
CA PHE A 296 12.59 -0.17 8.25
C PHE A 296 12.14 1.26 7.95
N VAL A 297 11.67 1.48 6.73
CA VAL A 297 11.03 2.72 6.29
C VAL A 297 9.60 2.43 5.87
N VAL A 298 8.65 3.27 6.30
CA VAL A 298 7.22 3.09 5.99
C VAL A 298 6.69 4.25 5.17
N LEU A 299 6.01 3.93 4.07
CA LEU A 299 5.24 4.86 3.26
C LEU A 299 3.86 5.13 3.89
N PHE A 300 3.48 6.41 3.97
CA PHE A 300 2.16 6.85 4.44
C PHE A 300 1.38 7.58 3.34
N SER A 301 0.05 7.42 3.34
CA SER A 301 -0.90 8.16 2.48
C SER A 301 -1.54 9.35 3.18
#